data_AF-A0A7Y6Z3Z6-F1
#
_entry.id   AF-A0A7Y6Z3Z6-F1
#
_cell.length_a   1.000
_cell.length_b   1.000
_cell.length_c   1.000
_cell.angle_alpha   90.00
_cell.angle_beta   90.00
_cell.angle_gamma   90.00
#
_symmetry.space_group_name_H-M   'P 1'
#
loop_
_entity.id
_entity.type
_entity.pdbx_description
1 polymer ?
#
loop_
_entity_poly.entity_id
_entity_poly.type
_entity_poly.pdbx_seq_one_letter_code
_entity_poly.pdbx_strand_id
1 'polypeptide(L)'
;MDPKRRFLLKGMLASGAGSALLGGAGLAQAALDLDGRAPVPLVLLTACADVEASFGAGVWAALPRGGALSVLHGEGAGLLAEVTPLLGGGRKLRLVGMVDDATGELLVAQARRQGARMRWLGLHAADRRESRHSVVNGQGGQSALLALGEQLRQSSAGFALKSEQPFSRARDLSLAGLQNGALSADWAVHLGHALAAPGAPVDAAILPAAGARLQGRFVSFVIEV
;
A
#
# COMPACT_ATOMS: atom_id res chain seq x y z
N MET A 1 -6.28 -61.20 39.26
CA MET A 1 -5.48 -60.60 40.34
C MET A 1 -4.59 -59.56 39.67
N ASP A 2 -4.58 -58.26 39.94
CA ASP A 2 -5.05 -57.41 41.04
C ASP A 2 -5.13 -55.96 40.46
N PRO A 3 -6.16 -55.15 40.75
CA PRO A 3 -6.24 -53.75 40.31
C PRO A 3 -5.58 -52.78 41.30
N LYS A 4 -5.34 -51.55 40.84
CA LYS A 4 -4.72 -50.38 41.54
C LYS A 4 -3.21 -50.29 41.27
N ARG A 5 -2.70 -49.21 40.69
CA ARG A 5 -2.67 -47.90 41.34
C ARG A 5 -2.61 -46.77 40.30
N ARG A 6 -3.46 -45.76 40.53
CA ARG A 6 -3.35 -44.42 39.96
C ARG A 6 -2.04 -43.77 40.45
N PHE A 7 -1.28 -43.16 39.55
CA PHE A 7 -0.53 -41.95 39.88
C PHE A 7 -0.59 -40.98 38.70
N LEU A 8 -1.26 -39.86 38.96
CA LEU A 8 -1.11 -38.59 38.27
C LEU A 8 0.35 -38.14 38.38
N LEU A 9 0.92 -37.60 37.30
CA LEU A 9 1.66 -36.34 37.25
C LEU A 9 1.99 -36.07 35.76
N LYS A 10 1.37 -35.05 35.16
CA LYS A 10 1.91 -33.68 35.01
C LYS A 10 3.21 -33.64 34.20
N GLY A 11 3.10 -33.02 33.03
CA GLY A 11 3.99 -31.91 32.70
C GLY A 11 5.07 -32.21 31.67
N MET A 12 4.82 -31.66 30.49
CA MET A 12 5.73 -30.81 29.72
C MET A 12 6.96 -31.41 29.01
N LEU A 13 7.07 -30.91 27.77
CA LEU A 13 8.24 -30.76 26.90
C LEU A 13 8.59 -31.94 26.01
N ALA A 14 8.27 -31.79 24.73
CA ALA A 14 9.31 -31.85 23.70
C ALA A 14 8.85 -31.07 22.47
N SER A 15 9.54 -29.94 22.26
CA SER A 15 9.74 -29.30 20.98
C SER A 15 10.02 -30.32 19.86
N GLY A 16 9.22 -30.29 18.81
CA GLY A 16 9.47 -30.99 17.56
C GLY A 16 9.35 -30.00 16.42
N ALA A 17 10.48 -29.70 15.78
CA ALA A 17 10.57 -28.85 14.60
C ALA A 17 9.68 -29.41 13.47
N GLY A 18 8.83 -28.54 12.94
CA GLY A 18 8.08 -28.79 11.71
C GLY A 18 8.30 -27.62 10.77
N SER A 19 9.21 -27.80 9.81
CA SER A 19 9.34 -26.94 8.64
C SER A 19 8.00 -26.92 7.90
N ALA A 20 7.28 -25.81 7.97
CA ALA A 20 6.08 -25.59 7.18
C ALA A 20 6.42 -24.67 6.01
N LEU A 21 6.61 -25.28 4.83
CA LEU A 21 6.32 -24.64 3.57
C LEU A 21 4.84 -24.24 3.59
N LEU A 22 4.52 -22.96 3.57
CA LEU A 22 3.16 -22.47 3.36
C LEU A 22 3.16 -21.44 2.24
N GLY A 23 3.20 -21.96 1.01
CA GLY A 23 2.53 -21.30 -0.09
C GLY A 23 1.02 -21.33 0.13
N GLY A 24 0.35 -20.23 -0.21
CA GLY A 24 -1.07 -20.22 -0.58
C GLY A 24 -2.07 -20.63 0.51
N ALA A 25 -2.06 -20.01 1.68
CA ALA A 25 -3.19 -20.13 2.63
C ALA A 25 -3.29 -18.92 3.59
N GLY A 26 -3.27 -17.69 3.06
CA GLY A 26 -3.35 -16.46 3.86
C GLY A 26 -4.69 -15.75 3.88
N LEU A 27 -5.73 -16.26 3.21
CA LEU A 27 -6.99 -15.52 2.99
C LEU A 27 -8.14 -15.85 3.95
N ALA A 28 -7.93 -16.68 4.97
CA ALA A 28 -9.07 -17.28 5.70
C ALA A 28 -9.43 -16.67 7.06
N GLN A 29 -8.68 -15.74 7.65
CA GLN A 29 -9.00 -15.24 8.99
C GLN A 29 -8.78 -13.74 9.16
N ALA A 30 -9.80 -12.97 8.79
CA ALA A 30 -10.02 -11.64 9.35
C ALA A 30 -11.52 -11.32 9.31
N ALA A 31 -12.23 -11.84 10.31
CA ALA A 31 -13.53 -11.33 10.69
C ALA A 31 -13.54 -11.32 12.21
N LEU A 32 -13.49 -10.13 12.81
CA LEU A 32 -14.35 -9.78 13.93
C LEU A 32 -14.47 -8.25 14.01
N ASP A 33 -15.72 -7.88 14.22
CA ASP A 33 -16.39 -6.62 14.00
C ASP A 33 -16.17 -5.63 15.14
N LEU A 34 -16.44 -4.34 14.87
CA LEU A 34 -17.06 -3.37 15.78
C LEU A 34 -17.28 -2.05 14.99
N ASP A 35 -18.02 -2.12 13.87
CA ASP A 35 -18.80 -0.99 13.30
C ASP A 35 -19.71 -1.39 12.10
N GLY A 36 -19.96 -2.68 11.87
CA GLY A 36 -21.02 -3.12 10.95
C GLY A 36 -20.73 -2.94 9.46
N ARG A 37 -19.47 -2.66 9.10
CA ARG A 37 -18.98 -2.76 7.72
C ARG A 37 -17.62 -3.43 7.76
N ALA A 38 -17.58 -4.74 7.49
CA ALA A 38 -16.32 -5.49 7.44
C ALA A 38 -15.30 -4.73 6.58
N PRO A 39 -14.05 -4.52 7.07
CA PRO A 39 -13.04 -3.77 6.35
C PRO A 39 -12.78 -4.46 5.00
N VAL A 40 -12.85 -3.68 3.93
CA VAL A 40 -12.56 -4.17 2.57
C VAL A 40 -11.10 -4.66 2.57
N PRO A 41 -10.82 -5.92 2.18
CA PRO A 41 -9.46 -6.44 2.15
C PRO A 41 -8.53 -5.56 1.33
N LEU A 42 -7.39 -5.20 1.92
CA LEU A 42 -6.35 -4.42 1.24
C LEU A 42 -5.32 -5.38 0.64
N VAL A 43 -5.01 -5.18 -0.62
CA VAL A 43 -3.91 -5.87 -1.30
C VAL A 43 -2.84 -4.85 -1.65
N LEU A 44 -1.64 -5.02 -1.12
CA LEU A 44 -0.48 -4.22 -1.44
C LEU A 44 0.26 -4.82 -2.64
N LEU A 45 0.53 -4.02 -3.66
CA LEU A 45 1.41 -4.38 -4.77
C LEU A 45 2.69 -3.56 -4.73
N THR A 46 3.83 -4.25 -4.72
CA THR A 46 5.17 -3.65 -4.77
C THR A 46 5.99 -4.26 -5.89
N ALA A 47 6.70 -3.40 -6.64
CA ALA A 47 7.60 -3.88 -7.69
C ALA A 47 8.92 -4.43 -7.11
N CYS A 48 9.45 -3.80 -6.06
CA CYS A 48 10.74 -4.19 -5.47
C CYS A 48 10.82 -3.89 -3.97
N ALA A 49 11.88 -4.41 -3.33
CA ALA A 49 12.12 -4.27 -1.89
C ALA A 49 12.22 -2.80 -1.42
N ASP A 50 12.79 -1.90 -2.23
CA ASP A 50 12.91 -0.49 -1.86
C ASP A 50 11.54 0.22 -1.81
N VAL A 51 10.65 -0.13 -2.75
CA VAL A 51 9.27 0.37 -2.76
C VAL A 51 8.49 -0.18 -1.58
N GLU A 52 8.67 -1.47 -1.25
CA GLU A 52 8.03 -2.06 -0.07
C GLU A 52 8.53 -1.44 1.24
N ALA A 53 9.85 -1.29 1.41
CA ALA A 53 10.46 -0.67 2.57
C ALA A 53 10.05 0.80 2.78
N SER A 54 9.60 1.47 1.71
CA SER A 54 9.15 2.85 1.75
C SER A 54 7.62 2.94 1.69
N PHE A 55 7.05 2.83 0.49
CA PHE A 55 5.60 2.90 0.27
C PHE A 55 4.84 1.84 1.05
N GLY A 56 5.32 0.58 1.01
CA GLY A 56 4.69 -0.52 1.74
C GLY A 56 4.69 -0.28 3.26
N ALA A 57 5.78 0.21 3.83
CA ALA A 57 5.85 0.54 5.25
C ALA A 57 4.82 1.60 5.68
N GLY A 58 4.56 2.59 4.83
CA GLY A 58 3.47 3.55 5.02
C GLY A 58 2.09 2.89 5.02
N VAL A 59 1.86 1.98 4.07
CA VAL A 59 0.62 1.20 3.98
C VAL A 59 0.42 0.36 5.24
N TRP A 60 1.47 -0.32 5.72
CA TRP A 60 1.44 -1.11 6.96
C TRP A 60 1.10 -0.23 8.18
N ALA A 61 1.70 0.94 8.29
CA ALA A 61 1.46 1.88 9.39
C ALA A 61 0.02 2.40 9.45
N ALA A 62 -0.67 2.45 8.29
CA ALA A 62 -2.05 2.92 8.19
C ALA A 62 -3.10 1.85 8.54
N LEU A 63 -2.70 0.58 8.69
CA LEU A 63 -3.66 -0.48 8.99
C LEU A 63 -4.16 -0.37 10.44
N PRO A 64 -5.46 -0.52 10.68
CA PRO A 64 -5.98 -0.67 12.03
C PRO A 64 -5.38 -1.92 12.68
N ARG A 65 -5.31 -1.94 14.02
CA ARG A 65 -4.88 -3.12 14.77
C ARG A 65 -5.76 -4.32 14.39
N GLY A 66 -5.14 -5.38 13.89
CA GLY A 66 -5.83 -6.58 13.40
C GLY A 66 -6.33 -6.49 11.95
N GLY A 67 -6.00 -5.43 11.22
CA GLY A 67 -6.27 -5.34 9.79
C GLY A 67 -5.52 -6.39 8.97
N ALA A 68 -6.18 -6.99 7.99
CA ALA A 68 -5.57 -7.94 7.07
C ALA A 68 -4.99 -7.22 5.85
N LEU A 69 -3.72 -7.48 5.58
CA LEU A 69 -3.02 -7.06 4.37
C LEU A 69 -2.43 -8.27 3.67
N SER A 70 -2.77 -8.44 2.40
CA SER A 70 -2.06 -9.38 1.52
C SER A 70 -1.08 -8.60 0.66
N VAL A 71 0.17 -9.04 0.60
CA VAL A 71 1.19 -8.41 -0.25
C VAL A 71 1.45 -9.30 -1.45
N LEU A 72 1.34 -8.72 -2.65
CA LEU A 72 1.76 -9.34 -3.90
C LEU A 72 3.04 -8.68 -4.38
N HIS A 73 4.05 -9.52 -4.58
CA HIS A 73 5.35 -9.13 -5.10
C HIS A 73 5.47 -9.62 -6.52
N GLY A 74 5.99 -8.79 -7.41
CA GLY A 74 6.30 -9.22 -8.75
C GLY A 74 6.40 -8.07 -9.74
N GLU A 75 6.82 -8.41 -10.94
CA GLU A 75 7.00 -7.48 -12.05
C GLU A 75 6.44 -8.08 -13.34
N GLY A 76 6.04 -7.22 -14.28
CA GLY A 76 5.65 -7.64 -15.62
C GLY A 76 4.50 -8.67 -15.66
N ALA A 77 4.64 -9.67 -16.53
CA ALA A 77 3.55 -10.59 -16.87
C ALA A 77 3.08 -11.49 -15.71
N GLY A 78 3.98 -11.87 -14.80
CA GLY A 78 3.64 -12.71 -13.64
C GLY A 78 2.67 -11.99 -12.71
N LEU A 79 2.98 -10.72 -12.38
CA LEU A 79 2.13 -9.88 -11.55
C LEU A 79 0.75 -9.67 -12.17
N LEU A 80 0.69 -9.44 -13.50
CA LEU A 80 -0.58 -9.26 -14.22
C LEU A 80 -1.46 -10.50 -14.14
N ALA A 81 -0.86 -11.69 -14.22
CA ALA A 81 -1.58 -12.97 -14.10
C ALA A 81 -2.20 -13.13 -12.71
N GLU A 82 -1.50 -12.72 -11.64
CA GLU A 82 -2.01 -12.76 -10.26
C GLU A 82 -3.10 -11.71 -10.00
N VAL A 83 -3.00 -10.53 -10.61
CA VAL A 83 -3.99 -9.46 -10.45
C VAL A 83 -5.28 -9.72 -11.24
N THR A 84 -5.20 -10.44 -12.36
CA THR A 84 -6.36 -10.75 -13.22
C THR A 84 -7.54 -11.35 -12.46
N PRO A 85 -7.38 -12.45 -11.69
CA PRO A 85 -8.47 -13.03 -10.94
C PRO A 85 -8.98 -12.12 -9.81
N LEU A 86 -8.14 -11.25 -9.25
CA LEU A 86 -8.57 -10.29 -8.23
C LEU A 86 -9.52 -9.24 -8.80
N LEU A 87 -9.22 -8.73 -9.99
CA LEU A 87 -10.06 -7.75 -10.67
C LEU A 87 -11.36 -8.36 -11.23
N GLY A 88 -11.34 -9.64 -11.61
CA GLY A 88 -12.51 -10.33 -12.19
C GLY A 88 -13.36 -11.12 -11.20
N GLY A 89 -12.89 -11.33 -9.97
CA GLY A 89 -13.47 -12.31 -9.04
C GLY A 89 -14.76 -11.91 -8.33
N GLY A 90 -15.32 -10.73 -8.60
CA GLY A 90 -16.56 -10.22 -7.99
C GLY A 90 -16.48 -9.95 -6.48
N ARG A 91 -15.30 -10.14 -5.87
CA ARG A 91 -15.05 -9.85 -4.45
C ARG A 91 -14.73 -8.37 -4.29
N LYS A 92 -15.39 -7.72 -3.33
CA LYS A 92 -15.05 -6.35 -2.93
C LYS A 92 -13.66 -6.35 -2.30
N LEU A 93 -12.71 -5.69 -2.95
CA LEU A 93 -11.35 -5.54 -2.46
C LEU A 93 -10.76 -4.20 -2.92
N ARG A 94 -9.70 -3.78 -2.25
CA ARG A 94 -8.98 -2.55 -2.56
C ARG A 94 -7.53 -2.87 -2.83
N LEU A 95 -7.08 -2.71 -4.07
CA LEU A 95 -5.67 -2.81 -4.42
C LEU A 95 -5.04 -1.44 -4.24
N VAL A 96 -4.00 -1.37 -3.44
CA VAL A 96 -3.16 -0.19 -3.25
C VAL A 96 -1.76 -0.59 -3.65
N GLY A 97 -1.10 0.17 -4.52
CA GLY A 97 0.18 -0.27 -5.03
C GLY A 97 1.06 0.86 -5.50
N MET A 98 2.35 0.55 -5.55
CA MET A 98 3.36 1.35 -6.23
C MET A 98 4.28 0.39 -6.99
N VAL A 99 4.40 0.62 -8.29
CA VAL A 99 5.17 -0.23 -9.21
C VAL A 99 5.99 0.65 -10.16
N ASP A 100 6.85 0.07 -10.99
CA ASP A 100 7.49 0.78 -12.09
C ASP A 100 6.47 1.26 -13.14
N ASP A 101 6.88 2.17 -14.03
CA ASP A 101 5.95 2.77 -14.99
C ASP A 101 5.44 1.82 -16.06
N ALA A 102 6.26 0.87 -16.52
CA ALA A 102 5.84 -0.13 -17.50
C ALA A 102 4.79 -1.10 -16.92
N THR A 103 5.03 -1.63 -15.72
CA THR A 103 4.07 -2.50 -15.03
C THR A 103 2.79 -1.73 -14.68
N GLY A 104 2.92 -0.49 -14.22
CA GLY A 104 1.79 0.37 -13.87
C GLY A 104 0.86 0.65 -15.04
N GLU A 105 1.40 0.91 -16.23
CA GLU A 105 0.59 1.11 -17.44
C GLU A 105 -0.27 -0.12 -17.78
N LEU A 106 0.34 -1.31 -17.73
CA LEU A 106 -0.35 -2.58 -18.00
C LEU A 106 -1.44 -2.87 -16.97
N LEU A 107 -1.15 -2.66 -15.68
CA LEU A 107 -2.12 -2.84 -14.59
C LEU A 107 -3.31 -1.89 -14.72
N VAL A 108 -3.07 -0.62 -15.04
CA VAL A 108 -4.14 0.37 -15.24
C VAL A 108 -4.99 0.00 -16.45
N ALA A 109 -4.38 -0.42 -17.56
CA ALA A 109 -5.12 -0.89 -18.73
C ALA A 109 -5.96 -2.13 -18.43
N GLN A 110 -5.45 -3.06 -17.62
CA GLN A 110 -6.18 -4.24 -17.18
C GLN A 110 -7.34 -3.89 -16.23
N ALA A 111 -7.12 -3.06 -15.22
CA ALA A 111 -8.15 -2.58 -14.31
C ALA A 111 -9.31 -1.91 -15.06
N ARG A 112 -9.00 -1.03 -16.02
CA ARG A 112 -10.01 -0.38 -16.87
C ARG A 112 -10.80 -1.39 -17.70
N ARG A 113 -10.14 -2.38 -18.30
CA ARG A 113 -10.80 -3.44 -19.09
C ARG A 113 -11.78 -4.26 -18.24
N GLN A 114 -11.45 -4.49 -16.97
CA GLN A 114 -12.32 -5.20 -16.03
C GLN A 114 -13.39 -4.30 -15.39
N GLY A 115 -13.49 -3.03 -15.79
CA GLY A 115 -14.46 -2.09 -15.21
C GLY A 115 -14.17 -1.70 -13.77
N ALA A 116 -12.95 -1.96 -13.27
CA ALA A 116 -12.56 -1.61 -11.91
C ALA A 116 -12.52 -0.09 -11.73
N ARG A 117 -12.86 0.37 -10.52
CA ARG A 117 -12.92 1.78 -10.21
C ARG A 117 -11.55 2.29 -9.79
N MET A 118 -11.01 3.21 -10.59
CA MET A 118 -9.81 3.96 -10.21
C MET A 118 -10.14 5.10 -9.24
N ARG A 119 -9.56 5.08 -8.04
CA ARG A 119 -9.69 6.15 -7.05
C ARG A 119 -8.50 7.08 -7.04
N TRP A 120 -7.33 6.56 -7.37
CA TRP A 120 -6.07 7.27 -7.43
C TRP A 120 -5.20 6.69 -8.54
N LEU A 121 -4.54 7.57 -9.29
CA LEU A 121 -3.46 7.24 -10.20
C LEU A 121 -2.38 8.32 -10.10
N GLY A 122 -1.21 7.97 -9.59
CA GLY A 122 -0.07 8.87 -9.46
C GLY A 122 1.10 8.42 -10.33
N LEU A 123 1.71 9.36 -11.04
CA LEU A 123 3.00 9.21 -11.69
C LEU A 123 4.04 9.95 -10.87
N HIS A 124 5.11 9.27 -10.50
CA HIS A 124 6.16 9.81 -9.65
C HIS A 124 7.50 9.60 -10.34
N ALA A 125 8.28 10.66 -10.44
CA ALA A 125 9.67 10.58 -10.85
C ALA A 125 10.52 11.19 -9.74
N ALA A 126 11.54 10.47 -9.30
CA ALA A 126 12.49 10.97 -8.31
C ALA A 126 13.91 10.80 -8.86
N ASP A 127 14.69 11.86 -8.77
CA ASP A 127 16.12 11.84 -9.06
C ASP A 127 16.91 12.26 -7.81
N ARG A 128 18.18 12.64 -7.96
CA ARG A 128 19.03 13.03 -6.80
C ARG A 128 18.68 14.41 -6.24
N ARG A 129 17.93 15.24 -6.96
CA ARG A 129 17.71 16.66 -6.66
C ARG A 129 16.26 16.97 -6.34
N GLU A 130 15.33 16.33 -7.04
CA GLU A 130 13.91 16.61 -6.87
C GLU A 130 13.00 15.40 -7.09
N SER A 131 11.78 15.52 -6.60
CA SER A 131 10.67 14.62 -6.89
C SER A 131 9.55 15.34 -7.65
N ARG A 132 9.07 14.72 -8.72
CA ARG A 132 8.00 15.23 -9.58
C ARG A 132 6.82 14.27 -9.49
N HIS A 133 5.65 14.80 -9.16
CA HIS A 133 4.44 14.03 -8.94
C HIS A 133 3.32 14.59 -9.81
N SER A 134 2.71 13.73 -10.63
CA SER A 134 1.51 14.05 -11.39
C SER A 134 0.41 13.08 -10.98
N VAL A 135 -0.69 13.59 -10.44
CA VAL A 135 -1.76 12.77 -9.87
C VAL A 135 -3.07 13.01 -10.61
N VAL A 136 -3.68 11.95 -11.11
CA VAL A 136 -5.08 11.96 -11.55
C VAL A 136 -5.91 11.33 -10.44
N ASN A 137 -6.79 12.13 -9.86
CA ASN A 137 -7.52 11.74 -8.68
C ASN A 137 -9.00 11.50 -9.00
N GLY A 138 -9.52 10.38 -8.50
CA GLY A 138 -10.95 10.10 -8.52
C GLY A 138 -11.66 10.76 -7.34
N GLN A 139 -12.98 10.55 -7.25
CA GLN A 139 -13.71 10.93 -6.04
C GLN A 139 -13.01 10.34 -4.80
N GLY A 140 -12.96 11.06 -3.68
CA GLY A 140 -12.47 10.56 -2.39
C GLY A 140 -10.95 10.39 -2.20
N GLY A 141 -10.10 10.62 -3.21
CA GLY A 141 -8.64 10.64 -3.00
C GLY A 141 -8.06 12.03 -2.68
N GLN A 142 -8.91 13.04 -2.49
CA GLN A 142 -8.48 14.42 -2.25
C GLN A 142 -7.70 14.57 -0.93
N SER A 143 -8.09 13.84 0.12
CA SER A 143 -7.37 13.85 1.40
C SER A 143 -5.95 13.30 1.24
N ALA A 144 -5.76 12.25 0.44
CA ALA A 144 -4.44 11.71 0.15
C ALA A 144 -3.57 12.67 -0.66
N LEU A 145 -4.17 13.39 -1.62
CA LEU A 145 -3.47 14.44 -2.38
C LEU A 145 -3.01 15.58 -1.46
N LEU A 146 -3.87 16.04 -0.55
CA LEU A 146 -3.52 17.11 0.40
C LEU A 146 -2.44 16.65 1.38
N ALA A 147 -2.54 15.42 1.89
CA ALA A 147 -1.52 14.83 2.76
C ALA A 147 -0.15 14.72 2.05
N LEU A 148 -0.14 14.30 0.78
CA LEU A 148 1.07 14.31 -0.04
C LEU A 148 1.63 15.72 -0.22
N GLY A 149 0.79 16.69 -0.55
CA GLY A 149 1.21 18.09 -0.71
C GLY A 149 1.81 18.69 0.56
N GLU A 150 1.22 18.41 1.72
CA GLU A 150 1.75 18.86 3.01
C GLU A 150 3.08 18.19 3.36
N GLN A 151 3.20 16.87 3.16
CA GLN A 151 4.47 16.17 3.38
C GLN A 151 5.57 16.73 2.48
N LEU A 152 5.29 16.94 1.19
CA LEU A 152 6.28 17.45 0.25
C LEU A 152 6.80 18.84 0.68
N ARG A 153 5.93 19.69 1.24
CA ARG A 153 6.31 20.99 1.81
C ARG A 153 7.19 20.90 3.05
N GLN A 154 7.05 19.83 3.82
CA GLN A 154 7.88 19.55 5.00
C GLN A 154 9.22 18.92 4.63
N SER A 155 9.32 18.33 3.43
CA SER A 155 10.58 17.83 2.91
C SER A 155 11.53 18.99 2.57
N SER A 156 12.81 18.82 2.87
CA SER A 156 13.86 19.77 2.47
C SER A 156 14.29 19.59 1.00
N ALA A 157 13.83 18.53 0.34
CA ALA A 157 14.08 18.25 -1.06
C ALA A 157 13.25 19.15 -1.98
N GLY A 158 13.77 19.44 -3.18
CA GLY A 158 12.96 20.08 -4.21
C GLY A 158 11.82 19.18 -4.66
N PHE A 159 10.64 19.76 -4.94
CA PHE A 159 9.52 18.99 -5.44
C PHE A 159 8.63 19.78 -6.39
N ALA A 160 7.90 19.05 -7.24
CA ALA A 160 6.78 19.56 -8.02
C ALA A 160 5.60 18.58 -7.91
N LEU A 161 4.42 19.08 -7.57
CA LEU A 161 3.17 18.33 -7.52
C LEU A 161 2.16 19.01 -8.44
N LYS A 162 1.64 18.24 -9.40
CA LYS A 162 0.48 18.61 -10.21
C LYS A 162 -0.62 17.58 -9.96
N SER A 163 -1.86 18.03 -9.82
CA SER A 163 -3.01 17.14 -9.78
C SER A 163 -4.10 17.56 -10.73
N GLU A 164 -4.79 16.58 -11.29
CA GLU A 164 -5.98 16.76 -12.11
C GLU A 164 -7.17 16.03 -11.45
N GLN A 165 -8.32 16.69 -11.41
CA GLN A 165 -9.54 16.20 -10.77
C GLN A 165 -10.69 16.06 -11.80
N PRO A 166 -10.53 15.25 -12.87
CA PRO A 166 -11.42 15.28 -14.04
C PRO A 166 -12.88 14.90 -13.74
N PHE A 167 -13.14 14.20 -12.63
CA PHE A 167 -14.46 13.69 -12.25
C PHE A 167 -14.96 14.26 -10.91
N SER A 168 -14.40 15.37 -10.46
CA SER A 168 -14.74 16.02 -9.18
C SER A 168 -15.00 17.51 -9.37
N ARG A 169 -15.69 18.13 -8.40
CA ARG A 169 -15.79 19.60 -8.29
C ARG A 169 -14.58 20.22 -7.58
N ALA A 170 -13.67 19.38 -7.06
CA ALA A 170 -12.42 19.83 -6.46
C ALA A 170 -11.55 20.52 -7.51
N ARG A 171 -10.81 21.55 -7.09
CA ARG A 171 -9.87 22.24 -7.97
C ARG A 171 -8.61 21.42 -8.16
N ASP A 172 -8.01 21.56 -9.34
CA ASP A 172 -6.65 21.12 -9.60
C ASP A 172 -5.68 21.81 -8.63
N LEU A 173 -4.66 21.07 -8.22
CA LEU A 173 -3.62 21.51 -7.30
C LEU A 173 -2.30 21.57 -8.06
N SER A 174 -1.58 22.68 -7.91
CA SER A 174 -0.21 22.80 -8.36
C SER A 174 0.63 23.39 -7.24
N LEU A 175 1.65 22.66 -6.80
CA LEU A 175 2.59 23.06 -5.76
C LEU A 175 4.00 22.79 -6.24
N ALA A 176 4.93 23.65 -5.85
CA ALA A 176 6.36 23.44 -6.06
C ALA A 176 7.14 23.98 -4.87
N GLY A 177 8.23 23.29 -4.52
CA GLY A 177 9.17 23.69 -3.47
C GLY A 177 10.59 23.74 -4.00
N LEU A 178 11.33 24.76 -3.62
CA LEU A 178 12.73 24.95 -4.02
C LEU A 178 13.67 24.11 -3.15
N GLN A 179 14.81 23.73 -3.73
CA GLN A 179 15.81 22.86 -3.11
C GLN A 179 16.56 23.57 -1.99
N ASN A 180 16.45 23.06 -0.76
CA ASN A 180 17.28 23.53 0.37
C ASN A 180 17.98 22.37 1.12
N GLY A 181 17.79 21.11 0.72
CA GLY A 181 18.35 19.93 1.39
C GLY A 181 18.38 18.67 0.51
N ALA A 182 18.90 17.58 1.08
CA ALA A 182 19.04 16.29 0.39
C ALA A 182 17.68 15.58 0.22
N LEU A 183 17.54 14.77 -0.83
CA LEU A 183 16.30 14.05 -1.11
C LEU A 183 15.90 13.11 0.03
N SER A 184 14.65 13.21 0.48
CA SER A 184 14.07 12.27 1.44
C SER A 184 13.11 11.31 0.75
N ALA A 185 13.16 10.03 1.13
CA ALA A 185 12.26 8.97 0.69
C ALA A 185 10.87 9.06 1.35
N ASP A 186 10.71 9.96 2.32
CA ASP A 186 9.53 10.03 3.18
C ASP A 186 8.25 10.22 2.38
N TRP A 187 8.31 10.87 1.22
CA TRP A 187 7.14 11.08 0.38
C TRP A 187 6.42 9.76 0.02
N ALA A 188 7.17 8.69 -0.24
CA ALA A 188 6.58 7.40 -0.61
C ALA A 188 5.92 6.72 0.59
N VAL A 189 6.56 6.80 1.76
CA VAL A 189 6.00 6.30 3.04
C VAL A 189 4.69 7.02 3.35
N HIS A 190 4.70 8.35 3.36
CA HIS A 190 3.50 9.15 3.64
C HIS A 190 2.41 8.94 2.59
N LEU A 191 2.78 8.78 1.32
CA LEU A 191 1.81 8.45 0.27
C LEU A 191 1.17 7.08 0.52
N GLY A 192 1.97 6.06 0.84
CA GLY A 192 1.45 4.73 1.17
C GLY A 192 0.44 4.78 2.31
N HIS A 193 0.77 5.49 3.39
CA HIS A 193 -0.13 5.69 4.51
C HIS A 193 -1.42 6.41 4.08
N ALA A 194 -1.29 7.53 3.38
CA ALA A 194 -2.43 8.34 2.96
C ALA A 194 -3.36 7.63 1.97
N LEU A 195 -2.82 6.75 1.11
CA LEU A 195 -3.63 5.92 0.23
C LEU A 195 -4.30 4.78 0.99
N ALA A 196 -3.62 4.13 1.94
CA ALA A 196 -4.21 3.05 2.73
C ALA A 196 -5.33 3.54 3.65
N ALA A 197 -5.14 4.67 4.35
CA ALA A 197 -6.12 5.29 5.24
C ALA A 197 -6.37 6.78 4.88
N PRO A 198 -7.16 7.06 3.84
CA PRO A 198 -7.40 8.44 3.41
C PRO A 198 -8.04 9.30 4.50
N GLY A 199 -7.39 10.41 4.84
CA GLY A 199 -7.87 11.35 5.85
C GLY A 199 -7.60 10.96 7.30
N ALA A 200 -6.96 9.81 7.54
CA ALA A 200 -6.46 9.47 8.87
C ALA A 200 -5.26 10.38 9.22
N PRO A 201 -5.14 10.83 10.48
CA PRO A 201 -3.96 11.54 10.93
C PRO A 201 -2.73 10.64 10.78
N VAL A 202 -1.62 11.22 10.33
CA VAL A 202 -0.33 10.54 10.28
C VAL A 202 0.34 10.73 11.63
N ASP A 203 0.55 9.66 12.38
CA ASP A 203 1.46 9.69 13.53
C ASP A 203 2.90 9.51 13.02
N ALA A 204 3.67 10.60 13.02
CA ALA A 204 5.05 10.61 12.59
C ALA A 204 5.95 9.65 13.41
N ALA A 205 5.54 9.27 14.63
CA ALA A 205 6.27 8.30 15.44
C ALA A 205 6.10 6.84 14.95
N ILE A 206 5.05 6.57 14.16
CA ILE A 206 4.75 5.24 13.61
C ILE A 206 5.37 5.06 12.23
N LEU A 207 5.64 6.16 11.52
CA LEU A 207 6.31 6.09 10.23
C LEU A 207 7.80 5.79 10.41
N PRO A 208 8.38 4.87 9.61
CA PRO A 208 9.80 4.61 9.65
C PRO A 208 10.60 5.89 9.38
N ALA A 209 11.58 6.16 10.24
CA ALA A 209 12.38 7.40 10.24
C ALA A 209 13.23 7.61 8.97
N ALA A 210 13.38 6.59 8.12
CA ALA A 210 14.03 6.69 6.83
C ALA A 210 13.56 5.56 5.90
N GLY A 211 12.75 5.88 4.89
CA GLY A 211 12.49 4.98 3.77
C GLY A 211 13.73 4.82 2.87
N ALA A 212 13.78 3.75 2.09
CA ALA A 212 14.78 3.60 1.04
C ALA A 212 14.62 4.72 0.00
N ARG A 213 15.72 5.39 -0.38
CA ARG A 213 15.67 6.49 -1.37
C ARG A 213 15.24 5.96 -2.74
N LEU A 214 13.96 6.14 -3.06
CA LEU A 214 13.42 5.82 -4.37
C LEU A 214 13.98 6.77 -5.42
N GLN A 215 14.59 6.19 -6.46
CA GLN A 215 15.03 6.87 -7.66
C GLN A 215 14.45 6.15 -8.87
N GLY A 216 14.07 6.90 -9.90
CA GLY A 216 13.42 6.36 -11.09
C GLY A 216 11.99 6.83 -11.23
N ARG A 217 11.18 6.01 -11.90
CA ARG A 217 9.80 6.32 -12.27
C ARG A 217 8.87 5.27 -11.68
N PHE A 218 7.83 5.73 -11.03
CA PHE A 218 6.89 4.87 -10.31
C PHE A 218 5.46 5.29 -10.61
N VAL A 219 4.57 4.31 -10.69
CA VAL A 219 3.13 4.49 -10.77
C VAL A 219 2.54 4.05 -9.43
N SER A 220 1.82 4.94 -8.75
CA SER A 220 0.98 4.57 -7.61
C SER A 220 -0.48 4.52 -8.00
N PHE A 221 -1.25 3.64 -7.37
CA PHE A 221 -2.67 3.48 -7.70
C PHE A 221 -3.49 3.04 -6.49
N VAL A 222 -4.79 3.37 -6.56
CA VAL A 222 -5.83 2.76 -5.74
C VAL A 222 -6.94 2.28 -6.67
N ILE A 223 -7.15 0.97 -6.71
CA ILE A 223 -8.16 0.29 -7.51
C ILE A 223 -9.17 -0.35 -6.58
N GLU A 224 -10.45 -0.10 -6.79
CA GLU A 224 -11.56 -0.75 -6.11
C GLU A 224 -12.31 -1.64 -7.10
N VAL A 225 -12.59 -2.88 -6.69
CA VAL A 225 -13.38 -3.87 -7.44
C VAL A 225 -14.69 -4.10 -6.69
#